data_AF-A0A966U7T6-F1
#
_entry.id   AF-A0A966U7T6-F1
#
_cell.length_a   1.000
_cell.length_b   1.000
_cell.length_c   1.000
_cell.angle_alpha   90.00
_cell.angle_beta   90.00
_cell.angle_gamma   90.00
#
_symmetry.space_group_name_H-M   'P 1'
#
loop_
_entity.id
_entity.type
_entity.pdbx_description
1 polymer ?
#
loop_
_entity_poly.entity_id
_entity_poly.type
_entity_poly.pdbx_seq_one_letter_code
_entity_poly.pdbx_strand_id
1 'polypeptide(L)'
;MSNLNQLQQYGIGFQIKVLSSLLKHKEFLQNINDILDTEMFDNPAHKWIVGEILRYYYKYHTTPSIDALQVEVRKIENEVLKVSVVEQLKEALKASNEDREYVEQEFSSFCKNQQIKKAILNSVGLLEKGQYDDIKYMMDSALKAGQDKSIGHEYEKDIETRYREEERAAIPTAWPHVNELLMGGLGSGDLGIIFGNPGGGKSWMLVNMGGMAVQRGYTVCHYTLEL
;
A
#
# COMPACT_ATOMS: atom_id res chain seq x y z
N MET A 1 25.67 13.12 -8.55
CA MET A 1 24.22 13.22 -8.80
C MET A 1 23.66 14.25 -7.83
N SER A 2 23.07 15.31 -8.35
CA SER A 2 22.42 16.35 -7.54
C SER A 2 21.18 15.76 -6.89
N ASN A 3 21.26 15.40 -5.60
CA ASN A 3 20.09 14.97 -4.85
C ASN A 3 19.11 16.15 -4.74
N LEU A 4 17.88 15.94 -5.20
CA LEU A 4 16.80 16.91 -5.08
C LEU A 4 16.43 17.03 -3.60
N ASN A 5 16.64 18.21 -3.04
CA ASN A 5 16.56 18.45 -1.59
C ASN A 5 15.15 18.79 -1.11
N GLN A 6 14.28 19.23 -2.02
CA GLN A 6 12.90 19.62 -1.75
C GLN A 6 11.98 18.94 -2.75
N LEU A 7 10.79 18.54 -2.29
CA LEU A 7 9.83 17.81 -3.13
C LEU A 7 9.36 18.65 -4.33
N GLN A 8 9.33 19.99 -4.20
CA GLN A 8 9.06 20.91 -5.31
C GLN A 8 9.98 20.71 -6.52
N GLN A 9 11.23 20.31 -6.29
CA GLN A 9 12.23 20.17 -7.36
C GLN A 9 11.94 18.98 -8.28
N TYR A 10 11.14 18.01 -7.82
CA TYR A 10 10.66 16.88 -8.62
C TYR A 10 9.52 17.30 -9.59
N GLY A 11 8.94 18.48 -9.39
CA GLY A 11 7.85 19.00 -10.21
C GLY A 11 6.46 18.50 -9.80
N ILE A 12 5.44 19.24 -10.25
CA ILE A 12 4.03 19.00 -9.88
C ILE A 12 3.54 17.64 -10.38
N GLY A 13 3.91 17.24 -11.61
CA GLY A 13 3.49 15.95 -12.17
C GLY A 13 3.99 14.75 -11.35
N PHE A 14 5.20 14.82 -10.80
CA PHE A 14 5.72 13.79 -9.92
C PHE A 14 4.92 13.73 -8.61
N GLN A 15 4.65 14.88 -7.99
CA GLN A 15 3.87 14.94 -6.75
C GLN A 15 2.46 14.37 -6.91
N ILE A 16 1.79 14.67 -8.03
CA ILE A 16 0.48 14.09 -8.34
C ILE A 16 0.57 12.56 -8.48
N LYS A 17 1.61 12.04 -9.16
CA LYS A 17 1.84 10.59 -9.25
C LYS A 17 2.10 9.96 -7.87
N VAL A 18 2.83 10.64 -6.98
CA VAL A 18 3.02 10.20 -5.59
C VAL A 18 1.69 10.11 -4.85
N LEU A 19 0.83 11.13 -4.95
CA LEU A 19 -0.50 11.11 -4.35
C LEU A 19 -1.37 9.97 -4.91
N SER A 20 -1.31 9.73 -6.23
CA SER A 20 -1.97 8.59 -6.88
C SER A 20 -1.52 7.27 -6.26
N SER A 21 -0.20 7.07 -6.10
CA SER A 21 0.35 5.87 -5.48
C SER A 21 -0.10 5.70 -4.03
N LEU A 22 -0.07 6.77 -3.23
CA LEU A 22 -0.52 6.75 -1.83
C LEU A 22 -2.02 6.40 -1.68
N LEU A 23 -2.85 6.81 -2.64
CA LEU A 23 -4.30 6.55 -2.63
C LEU A 23 -4.67 5.15 -3.13
N LYS A 24 -3.96 4.65 -4.14
CA LYS A 24 -4.31 3.40 -4.83
C LYS A 24 -3.57 2.17 -4.31
N HIS A 25 -2.38 2.35 -3.73
CA HIS A 25 -1.48 1.25 -3.40
C HIS A 25 -1.20 1.16 -1.90
N LYS A 26 -1.94 0.28 -1.22
CA LYS A 26 -1.79 0.01 0.21
C LYS A 26 -0.36 -0.40 0.58
N GLU A 27 0.26 -1.28 -0.22
CA GLU A 27 1.63 -1.78 0.02
C GLU A 27 2.64 -0.63 0.09
N PHE A 28 2.52 0.33 -0.83
CA PHE A 28 3.39 1.50 -0.83
C PHE A 28 3.23 2.31 0.45
N LEU A 29 1.98 2.63 0.84
CA LEU A 29 1.69 3.35 2.07
C LEU A 29 2.15 2.59 3.33
N GLN A 30 2.02 1.26 3.34
CA GLN A 30 2.51 0.41 4.42
C GLN A 30 4.03 0.45 4.56
N ASN A 31 4.75 0.60 3.46
CA ASN A 31 6.21 0.68 3.46
C ASN A 31 6.74 2.04 3.91
N ILE A 32 6.02 3.12 3.66
CA ILE A 32 6.52 4.48 3.91
C ILE A 32 5.83 5.25 5.04
N ASN A 33 4.75 4.74 5.65
CA ASN A 33 3.97 5.50 6.64
C ASN A 33 4.78 6.03 7.84
N ASP A 34 5.86 5.35 8.23
CA ASP A 34 6.73 5.75 9.35
C ASP A 34 7.71 6.87 8.99
N ILE A 35 8.03 7.00 7.70
CA ILE A 35 8.94 8.02 7.20
C ILE A 35 8.23 9.15 6.47
N LEU A 36 6.96 8.96 6.11
CA LEU A 36 6.11 9.94 5.44
C LEU A 36 5.66 11.03 6.43
N ASP A 37 6.04 12.27 6.15
CA ASP A 37 5.70 13.44 6.97
C ASP A 37 5.00 14.48 6.08
N THR A 38 3.88 15.04 6.56
CA THR A 38 3.13 16.07 5.81
C THR A 38 3.94 17.33 5.60
N GLU A 39 4.93 17.62 6.45
CA GLU A 39 5.82 18.77 6.30
C GLU A 39 6.75 18.67 5.09
N MET A 40 6.85 17.49 4.45
CA MET A 40 7.62 17.32 3.21
C MET A 40 6.95 17.94 1.97
N PHE A 41 5.66 18.24 2.04
CA PHE A 41 4.86 18.77 0.93
C PHE A 41 4.64 20.26 1.14
N ASP A 42 4.97 21.13 0.20
CA ASP A 42 4.74 22.57 0.39
C ASP A 42 3.33 23.02 0.04
N ASN A 43 2.66 22.29 -0.87
CA ASN A 43 1.29 22.60 -1.27
C ASN A 43 0.32 22.26 -0.11
N PRO A 44 -0.47 23.24 0.40
CA PRO A 44 -1.43 23.00 1.48
C PRO A 44 -2.45 21.91 1.17
N ALA A 45 -2.86 21.78 -0.10
CA ALA A 45 -3.78 20.72 -0.52
C ALA A 45 -3.12 19.35 -0.41
N HIS A 46 -1.86 19.22 -0.84
CA HIS A 46 -1.11 17.96 -0.71
C HIS A 46 -0.87 17.60 0.75
N LYS A 47 -0.49 18.58 1.59
CA LYS A 47 -0.36 18.40 3.04
C LYS A 47 -1.64 17.82 3.64
N TRP A 48 -2.79 18.41 3.28
CA TRP A 48 -4.10 17.95 3.76
C TRP A 48 -4.41 16.53 3.29
N ILE A 49 -4.24 16.24 1.99
CA ILE A 49 -4.52 14.93 1.40
C ILE A 49 -3.68 13.85 2.07
N VAL A 50 -2.37 14.05 2.17
CA VAL A 50 -1.44 13.09 2.79
C VAL A 50 -1.76 12.91 4.28
N GLY A 51 -2.08 14.00 4.98
CA GLY A 51 -2.49 13.95 6.37
C GLY A 51 -3.77 13.13 6.59
N GLU A 52 -4.74 13.24 5.70
CA GLU A 52 -5.97 12.44 5.77
C GLU A 52 -5.70 10.97 5.43
N ILE A 53 -4.87 10.68 4.42
CA ILE A 53 -4.44 9.32 4.07
C ILE A 53 -3.77 8.64 5.27
N LEU A 54 -2.81 9.33 5.91
CA LEU A 54 -2.12 8.82 7.08
C LEU A 54 -3.10 8.59 8.25
N ARG A 55 -3.98 9.55 8.53
CA ARG A 55 -4.98 9.42 9.61
C ARG A 55 -5.91 8.23 9.38
N TYR A 56 -6.38 8.05 8.15
CA TYR A 56 -7.22 6.92 7.78
C TYR A 56 -6.44 5.60 7.93
N TYR A 57 -5.20 5.55 7.44
CA TYR A 57 -4.35 4.38 7.55
C TYR A 57 -4.04 4.00 9.01
N TYR A 58 -3.77 4.97 9.89
CA TYR A 58 -3.54 4.67 11.31
C TYR A 58 -4.79 4.12 12.02
N LYS A 59 -5.98 4.43 11.53
CA LYS A 59 -7.24 3.96 12.13
C LYS A 59 -7.71 2.63 11.54
N TYR A 60 -7.50 2.42 10.25
CA TYR A 60 -8.13 1.35 9.47
C TYR A 60 -7.15 0.47 8.69
N HIS A 61 -5.84 0.79 8.73
CA HIS A 61 -4.76 0.05 8.06
C HIS A 61 -4.99 -0.20 6.57
N THR A 62 -5.64 0.73 5.90
CA THR A 62 -5.91 0.68 4.46
C THR A 62 -5.96 2.09 3.86
N THR A 63 -6.03 2.19 2.53
CA THR A 63 -6.18 3.49 1.85
C THR A 63 -7.63 3.96 1.91
N PRO A 64 -7.90 5.26 2.08
CA PRO A 64 -9.26 5.76 2.14
C PRO A 64 -10.00 5.57 0.81
N SER A 65 -11.28 5.21 0.86
CA SER A 65 -12.13 5.16 -0.34
C SER A 65 -12.47 6.56 -0.85
N ILE A 66 -12.89 6.67 -2.11
CA ILE A 66 -13.33 7.94 -2.69
C ILE A 66 -14.49 8.55 -1.88
N ASP A 67 -15.44 7.72 -1.44
CA ASP A 67 -16.59 8.18 -0.65
C ASP A 67 -16.16 8.68 0.74
N ALA A 68 -15.23 7.97 1.39
CA ALA A 68 -14.66 8.42 2.67
C ALA A 68 -13.95 9.77 2.52
N LEU A 69 -13.13 9.94 1.47
CA LEU A 69 -12.46 11.21 1.17
C LEU A 69 -13.46 12.33 0.90
N GLN A 70 -14.54 12.07 0.16
CA GLN A 70 -15.57 13.08 -0.10
C GLN A 70 -16.24 13.59 1.18
N VAL A 71 -16.49 12.69 2.14
CA VAL A 71 -17.03 13.07 3.45
C VAL A 71 -16.06 13.96 4.21
N GLU A 72 -14.77 13.62 4.24
CA GLU A 72 -13.76 14.42 4.94
C GLU A 72 -13.52 15.79 4.26
N VAL A 73 -13.50 15.84 2.93
CA VAL A 73 -13.36 17.09 2.16
C VAL A 73 -14.52 18.06 2.44
N ARG A 74 -15.73 17.57 2.69
CA ARG A 74 -16.88 18.43 3.04
C ARG A 74 -16.73 19.13 4.38
N LYS A 75 -15.90 18.60 5.28
CA LYS A 75 -15.63 19.19 6.61
C LYS A 75 -14.59 20.31 6.56
N ILE A 76 -13.95 20.55 5.40
CA ILE A 76 -13.00 21.66 5.24
C ILE A 76 -13.77 22.99 5.25
N GLU A 77 -13.52 23.83 6.24
CA GLU A 77 -14.14 25.16 6.37
C GLU A 77 -13.57 26.19 5.38
N ASN A 78 -12.28 26.07 5.05
CA ASN A 78 -11.62 26.96 4.11
C ASN A 78 -11.98 26.59 2.67
N GLU A 79 -12.88 27.36 2.06
CA GLU A 79 -13.37 27.12 0.70
C GLU A 79 -12.27 27.15 -0.38
N VAL A 80 -11.24 27.99 -0.23
CA VAL A 80 -10.11 28.05 -1.18
C VAL A 80 -9.30 26.75 -1.12
N LEU A 81 -8.99 26.28 0.09
CA LEU A 81 -8.29 25.01 0.30
C LEU A 81 -9.12 23.84 -0.23
N LYS A 82 -10.42 23.83 0.05
CA LYS A 82 -11.35 22.79 -0.36
C LYS A 82 -11.40 22.64 -1.89
N VAL A 83 -11.50 23.73 -2.63
CA VAL A 83 -11.45 23.68 -4.11
C VAL A 83 -10.13 23.09 -4.58
N SER A 84 -9.00 23.55 -4.02
CA SER A 84 -7.67 23.04 -4.38
C SER A 84 -7.50 21.55 -4.08
N VAL A 85 -7.96 21.08 -2.91
CA VAL A 85 -7.94 19.65 -2.53
C VAL A 85 -8.76 18.82 -3.52
N VAL A 86 -9.97 19.27 -3.88
CA VAL A 86 -10.83 18.55 -4.83
C VAL A 86 -10.17 18.44 -6.20
N GLU A 87 -9.52 19.50 -6.67
CA GLU A 87 -8.80 19.52 -7.94
C GLU A 87 -7.62 18.54 -7.92
N GLN A 88 -6.76 18.62 -6.89
CA GLN A 88 -5.59 17.75 -6.76
C GLN A 88 -5.96 16.28 -6.58
N LEU A 89 -7.04 15.96 -5.87
CA LEU A 89 -7.56 14.59 -5.78
C LEU A 89 -8.03 14.07 -7.14
N LYS A 90 -8.72 14.90 -7.95
CA LYS A 90 -9.14 14.51 -9.30
C LYS A 90 -7.95 14.24 -10.21
N GLU A 91 -6.90 15.05 -10.13
CA GLU A 91 -5.67 14.84 -10.89
C GLU A 91 -4.95 13.57 -10.46
N ALA A 92 -4.81 13.32 -9.16
CA ALA A 92 -4.19 12.12 -8.62
C ALA A 92 -4.95 10.85 -9.03
N LEU A 93 -6.29 10.87 -8.99
CA LEU A 93 -7.09 9.72 -9.42
C LEU A 93 -6.94 9.43 -10.93
N LYS A 94 -6.76 10.46 -11.76
CA LYS A 94 -6.57 10.34 -13.22
C LYS A 94 -5.13 10.03 -13.65
N ALA A 95 -4.15 10.20 -12.78
CA ALA A 95 -2.75 10.02 -13.13
C ALA A 95 -2.45 8.58 -13.61
N SER A 96 -1.63 8.47 -14.67
CA SER A 96 -1.16 7.19 -15.22
C SER A 96 -0.17 6.51 -14.27
N ASN A 97 -0.19 5.17 -14.29
CA ASN A 97 0.65 4.30 -13.49
C ASN A 97 1.88 3.76 -14.25
N GLU A 98 2.15 4.24 -15.47
CA GLU A 98 3.25 3.72 -16.32
C GLU A 98 4.63 3.75 -15.63
N ASP A 99 4.95 4.83 -14.92
CA ASP A 99 6.25 4.99 -14.23
C ASP A 99 6.14 4.75 -12.71
N ARG A 100 5.13 4.00 -12.27
CA ARG A 100 4.81 3.84 -10.85
C ARG A 100 6.02 3.37 -10.03
N GLU A 101 6.70 2.33 -10.49
CA GLU A 101 7.83 1.73 -9.77
C GLU A 101 8.95 2.76 -9.55
N TYR A 102 9.27 3.55 -10.58
CA TYR A 102 10.25 4.62 -10.48
C TYR A 102 9.81 5.71 -9.48
N VAL A 103 8.55 6.15 -9.55
CA VAL A 103 8.01 7.18 -8.63
C VAL A 103 8.04 6.71 -7.18
N GLU A 104 7.63 5.46 -6.92
CA GLU A 104 7.61 4.88 -5.57
C GLU A 104 9.01 4.73 -5.00
N GLN A 105 9.98 4.27 -5.80
CA GLN A 105 11.37 4.13 -5.39
C GLN A 105 12.04 5.48 -5.13
N GLU A 106 11.86 6.46 -6.02
CA GLU A 106 12.41 7.81 -5.86
C GLU A 106 11.81 8.52 -4.65
N PHE A 107 10.49 8.45 -4.48
CA PHE A 107 9.84 9.10 -3.35
C PHE A 107 10.19 8.45 -2.00
N SER A 108 10.32 7.11 -1.96
CA SER A 108 10.80 6.40 -0.78
C SER A 108 12.22 6.84 -0.41
N SER A 109 13.09 6.97 -1.40
CA SER A 109 14.47 7.45 -1.21
C SER A 109 14.50 8.89 -0.72
N PHE A 110 13.64 9.75 -1.26
CA PHE A 110 13.46 11.12 -0.79
C PHE A 110 13.02 11.16 0.68
N CYS A 111 11.99 10.40 1.07
CA CYS A 111 11.51 10.37 2.46
C CYS A 111 12.59 9.91 3.44
N LYS A 112 13.35 8.86 3.09
CA LYS A 112 14.51 8.39 3.88
C LYS A 112 15.56 9.48 4.07
N ASN A 113 15.92 10.16 2.99
CA ASN A 113 16.89 11.25 3.03
C ASN A 113 16.42 12.41 3.92
N GLN A 114 15.12 12.75 3.88
CA GLN A 114 14.56 13.78 4.77
C GLN A 114 14.58 13.36 6.23
N GLN A 115 14.28 12.11 6.55
CA GLN A 115 14.34 11.60 7.93
C GLN A 115 15.77 11.62 8.47
N ILE A 116 16.76 11.18 7.68
CA ILE A 116 18.18 11.24 8.07
C ILE A 116 18.61 12.70 8.27
N LYS A 117 18.21 13.61 7.39
CA LYS A 117 18.51 15.04 7.53
C LYS A 117 17.90 15.62 8.81
N LYS A 118 16.66 15.27 9.14
CA LYS A 118 15.97 15.67 10.37
C LYS A 118 16.70 15.15 11.61
N ALA A 119 17.13 13.88 11.59
CA ALA A 119 17.93 13.28 12.67
C ALA A 119 19.28 14.01 12.86
N ILE A 120 19.99 14.32 11.77
CA ILE A 120 21.25 15.07 11.83
C ILE A 120 21.03 16.46 12.45
N LEU A 121 20.02 17.21 12.00
CA LEU A 121 19.74 18.54 12.55
C LEU A 121 19.37 18.48 14.04
N ASN A 122 18.57 17.50 14.45
CA ASN A 122 18.19 17.31 15.85
C ASN A 122 19.39 16.88 16.73
N SER A 123 20.32 16.10 16.17
CA SER A 123 21.52 15.66 16.88
C SER A 123 22.45 16.80 17.28
N VAL A 124 22.43 17.94 16.55
CA VAL A 124 23.23 19.12 16.90
C VAL A 124 22.86 19.63 18.29
N GLY A 125 21.56 19.69 18.61
CA GLY A 125 21.10 20.13 19.93
C GLY A 125 21.42 19.14 21.07
N LEU A 126 21.56 17.85 20.74
CA LEU A 126 21.99 16.81 21.70
C LEU A 126 23.51 16.83 21.91
N LEU A 127 24.26 17.20 20.87
CA LEU A 127 25.71 17.34 20.92
C LEU A 127 26.13 18.43 21.91
N GLU A 128 25.43 19.57 21.90
CA GLU A 128 25.64 20.67 22.86
C GLU A 128 25.39 20.22 24.31
N LYS A 129 24.55 19.20 24.52
CA LYS A 129 24.21 18.64 25.84
C LYS A 129 25.08 17.44 26.23
N GLY A 130 26.00 17.00 25.37
CA GLY A 130 26.87 15.84 25.62
C GLY A 130 26.14 14.48 25.62
N GLN A 131 24.94 14.40 25.03
CA GLN A 131 24.11 13.19 25.00
C GLN A 131 24.45 12.28 23.80
N TYR A 132 25.64 11.69 23.79
CA TYR A 132 26.13 10.91 22.65
C TYR A 132 25.34 9.62 22.36
N ASP A 133 24.85 8.95 23.40
CA ASP A 133 24.06 7.72 23.24
C ASP A 133 22.71 8.00 22.56
N ASP A 134 22.08 9.11 22.89
CA ASP A 134 20.81 9.54 22.29
C ASP A 134 20.98 9.90 20.80
N ILE A 135 22.12 10.51 20.44
CA ILE A 135 22.46 10.80 19.04
C ILE A 135 22.58 9.49 18.26
N LYS A 136 23.31 8.51 18.81
CA LYS A 136 23.48 7.21 18.16
C LYS A 136 22.14 6.50 17.98
N TYR A 137 21.31 6.47 19.02
CA TYR A 137 19.98 5.87 18.96
C TYR A 137 19.08 6.56 17.91
N MET A 138 19.09 7.89 17.86
CA MET A 138 18.32 8.67 16.88
C MET A 138 18.77 8.37 15.45
N MET A 139 20.07 8.32 15.20
CA MET A 139 20.63 8.01 13.88
C MET A 139 20.33 6.57 13.46
N ASP A 140 20.52 5.60 14.35
CA ASP A 140 20.20 4.20 14.09
C ASP A 140 18.70 4.00 13.80
N SER A 141 17.83 4.75 14.50
CA SER A 141 16.39 4.72 14.25
C SER A 141 16.03 5.29 12.88
N ALA A 142 16.62 6.43 12.50
CA ALA A 142 16.37 7.04 11.18
C ALA A 142 16.88 6.18 10.02
N LEU A 143 18.00 5.44 10.20
CA LEU A 143 18.53 4.51 9.21
C LEU A 143 17.70 3.22 9.07
N LYS A 144 17.03 2.80 10.14
CA LYS A 144 16.10 1.66 10.11
C LYS A 144 14.73 2.03 9.56
N ALA A 145 14.33 3.29 9.69
CA ALA A 145 13.04 3.77 9.22
C ALA A 145 12.92 3.64 7.68
N GLY A 146 11.78 3.12 7.21
CA GLY A 146 11.55 2.86 5.79
C GLY A 146 12.32 1.68 5.20
N GLN A 147 12.94 0.82 6.02
CA GLN A 147 13.30 -0.52 5.55
C GLN A 147 12.04 -1.27 5.13
N ASP A 148 12.16 -2.13 4.12
CA ASP A 148 11.02 -2.83 3.54
C ASP A 148 10.30 -3.62 4.63
N LYS A 149 9.07 -3.21 4.94
CA LYS A 149 8.26 -3.84 5.98
C LYS A 149 7.52 -4.97 5.32
N SER A 150 8.22 -6.05 5.04
CA SER A 150 7.62 -7.36 4.77
C SER A 150 6.98 -7.93 6.05
N ILE A 151 6.17 -7.13 6.72
CA ILE A 151 5.35 -7.52 7.85
C ILE A 151 4.10 -8.09 7.21
N GLY A 152 3.93 -9.40 7.32
CA GLY A 152 2.73 -10.10 6.87
C GLY A 152 1.44 -9.52 7.48
N HIS A 153 0.29 -10.04 7.05
CA HIS A 153 -1.02 -9.52 7.45
C HIS A 153 -1.21 -9.46 8.98
N GLU A 154 -1.56 -8.29 9.49
CA GLU A 154 -1.93 -8.11 10.90
C GLU A 154 -3.43 -8.39 11.04
N TYR A 155 -3.77 -9.56 11.61
CA TYR A 155 -5.14 -10.09 11.59
C TYR A 155 -6.20 -9.14 12.15
N GLU A 156 -5.92 -8.47 13.27
CA GLU A 156 -6.88 -7.54 13.91
C GLU A 156 -6.96 -6.20 13.18
N LYS A 157 -5.91 -5.80 12.47
CA LYS A 157 -5.79 -4.47 11.88
C LYS A 157 -6.29 -4.42 10.44
N ASP A 158 -6.21 -5.56 9.72
CA ASP A 158 -6.63 -5.68 8.32
C ASP A 158 -8.14 -5.96 8.12
N ILE A 159 -8.97 -5.82 9.16
CA ILE A 159 -10.41 -6.16 9.12
C ILE A 159 -11.13 -5.43 7.97
N GLU A 160 -10.95 -4.11 7.85
CA GLU A 160 -11.61 -3.33 6.79
C GLU A 160 -11.17 -3.76 5.39
N THR A 161 -9.88 -4.08 5.21
CA THR A 161 -9.37 -4.56 3.91
C THR A 161 -10.07 -5.86 3.51
N ARG A 162 -10.34 -6.77 4.47
CA ARG A 162 -11.04 -8.04 4.21
C ARG A 162 -12.53 -7.89 3.89
N TYR A 163 -13.16 -6.80 4.33
CA TYR A 163 -14.58 -6.53 4.06
C TYR A 163 -14.81 -5.68 2.80
N ARG A 164 -13.74 -5.15 2.17
CA ARG A 164 -13.89 -4.56 0.84
C ARG A 164 -14.25 -5.66 -0.14
N GLU A 165 -15.27 -5.42 -0.94
CA GLU A 165 -15.53 -6.20 -2.15
C GLU A 165 -14.39 -5.93 -3.15
N GLU A 166 -13.22 -6.51 -2.88
CA GLU A 166 -12.25 -6.74 -3.93
C GLU A 166 -12.87 -7.79 -4.86
N GLU A 167 -12.82 -7.55 -6.17
CA GLU A 167 -13.06 -8.63 -7.13
C GLU A 167 -12.04 -9.73 -6.81
N ARG A 168 -12.44 -10.74 -6.02
CA ARG A 168 -11.60 -11.91 -5.69
C ARG A 168 -11.09 -12.63 -6.94
N ALA A 169 -11.56 -12.22 -8.13
CA ALA A 169 -11.30 -12.83 -9.42
C ALA A 169 -11.41 -14.35 -9.31
N ALA A 170 -12.43 -14.79 -8.57
CA ALA A 170 -12.53 -16.16 -8.11
C ALA A 170 -12.70 -17.06 -9.32
N ILE A 171 -11.88 -18.11 -9.39
CA ILE A 171 -11.95 -19.15 -10.41
C ILE A 171 -12.96 -20.19 -9.90
N PRO A 172 -14.15 -20.30 -10.51
CA PRO A 172 -15.15 -21.26 -10.06
C PRO A 172 -14.67 -22.69 -10.30
N THR A 173 -14.87 -23.56 -9.32
CA THR A 173 -14.68 -25.00 -9.46
C THR A 173 -15.77 -25.62 -10.35
N ALA A 174 -15.61 -26.91 -10.67
CA ALA A 174 -16.60 -27.67 -11.43
C ALA A 174 -17.90 -27.96 -10.65
N TRP A 175 -17.93 -27.70 -9.33
CA TRP A 175 -19.06 -28.05 -8.47
C TRP A 175 -19.77 -26.78 -7.99
N PRO A 176 -21.04 -26.54 -8.40
CA PRO A 176 -21.80 -25.35 -8.00
C PRO A 176 -21.91 -25.17 -6.48
N HIS A 177 -22.13 -26.26 -5.75
CA HIS A 177 -22.24 -26.20 -4.29
C HIS A 177 -20.91 -25.85 -3.60
N VAL A 178 -19.78 -26.31 -4.14
CA VAL A 178 -18.45 -25.90 -3.65
C VAL A 178 -18.22 -24.42 -3.94
N ASN A 179 -18.65 -23.93 -5.10
CA ASN A 179 -18.54 -22.50 -5.44
C ASN A 179 -19.40 -21.63 -4.52
N GLU A 180 -20.60 -22.08 -4.15
CA GLU A 180 -21.46 -21.39 -3.18
C GLU A 180 -20.75 -21.25 -1.82
N LEU A 181 -20.17 -22.34 -1.32
CA LEU A 181 -19.42 -22.34 -0.06
C LEU A 181 -18.14 -21.49 -0.12
N LEU A 182 -17.48 -21.43 -1.27
CA LEU A 182 -16.26 -20.65 -1.50
C LEU A 182 -16.53 -19.21 -1.96
N MET A 183 -17.79 -18.78 -2.02
CA MET A 183 -18.21 -17.45 -2.51
C MET A 183 -17.70 -17.17 -3.94
N GLY A 184 -17.98 -18.09 -4.87
CA GLY A 184 -17.66 -17.97 -6.29
C GLY A 184 -16.48 -18.83 -6.76
N GLY A 185 -15.70 -19.43 -5.84
CA GLY A 185 -14.58 -20.30 -6.18
C GLY A 185 -13.29 -19.93 -5.43
N LEU A 186 -12.14 -20.29 -6.01
CA LEU A 186 -10.82 -19.93 -5.44
C LEU A 186 -10.36 -18.57 -5.97
N GLY A 187 -10.19 -17.61 -5.07
CA GLY A 187 -9.71 -16.27 -5.38
C GLY A 187 -8.21 -16.19 -5.62
N SER A 188 -7.78 -15.08 -6.25
CA SER A 188 -6.36 -14.77 -6.40
C SER A 188 -5.70 -14.63 -5.02
N GLY A 189 -4.65 -15.40 -4.76
CA GLY A 189 -3.96 -15.43 -3.46
C GLY A 189 -4.50 -16.46 -2.45
N ASP A 190 -5.59 -17.17 -2.76
CA ASP A 190 -6.12 -18.20 -1.86
C ASP A 190 -5.27 -19.48 -1.87
N LEU A 191 -5.12 -20.10 -0.69
CA LEU A 191 -4.55 -21.44 -0.54
C LEU A 191 -5.67 -22.48 -0.33
N GLY A 192 -5.98 -23.25 -1.38
CA GLY A 192 -6.91 -24.38 -1.30
C GLY A 192 -6.20 -25.68 -0.94
N ILE A 193 -6.68 -26.40 0.08
CA ILE A 193 -6.14 -27.70 0.50
C ILE A 193 -7.20 -28.79 0.32
N ILE A 194 -6.89 -29.80 -0.50
CA ILE A 194 -7.74 -30.99 -0.65
C ILE A 194 -7.18 -32.12 0.21
N PHE A 195 -7.85 -32.41 1.32
CA PHE A 195 -7.43 -33.43 2.27
C PHE A 195 -8.36 -34.66 2.22
N GLY A 196 -7.78 -35.85 2.32
CA GLY A 196 -8.54 -37.10 2.27
C GLY A 196 -7.66 -38.35 2.31
N ASN A 197 -8.27 -39.49 2.60
CA ASN A 197 -7.57 -40.78 2.71
C ASN A 197 -6.90 -41.22 1.39
N PRO A 198 -5.88 -42.09 1.43
CA PRO A 198 -5.37 -42.76 0.22
C PRO A 198 -6.52 -43.42 -0.57
N GLY A 199 -6.51 -43.28 -1.90
CA GLY A 199 -7.59 -43.75 -2.77
C GLY A 199 -8.86 -42.87 -2.78
N GLY A 200 -8.94 -41.81 -1.97
CA GLY A 200 -10.11 -40.93 -1.88
C GLY A 200 -10.31 -39.94 -3.03
N GLY A 201 -9.63 -40.10 -4.17
CA GLY A 201 -9.83 -39.26 -5.36
C GLY A 201 -9.24 -37.84 -5.30
N LYS A 202 -8.34 -37.54 -4.35
CA LYS A 202 -7.72 -36.21 -4.21
C LYS A 202 -7.06 -35.71 -5.49
N SER A 203 -6.21 -36.54 -6.10
CA SER A 203 -5.48 -36.20 -7.32
C SER A 203 -6.43 -35.96 -8.50
N TRP A 204 -7.50 -36.77 -8.60
CA TRP A 204 -8.54 -36.59 -9.60
C TRP A 204 -9.28 -35.25 -9.43
N MET A 205 -9.58 -34.86 -8.20
CA MET A 205 -10.22 -33.59 -7.91
C MET A 205 -9.32 -32.41 -8.31
N LEU A 206 -8.02 -32.44 -7.95
CA LEU A 206 -7.05 -31.41 -8.33
C LEU A 206 -6.89 -31.29 -9.85
N VAL A 207 -6.79 -32.42 -10.56
CA VAL A 207 -6.66 -32.44 -12.02
C VAL A 207 -7.92 -31.89 -12.69
N ASN A 208 -9.11 -32.21 -12.17
CA ASN A 208 -10.37 -31.67 -12.69
C ASN A 208 -10.45 -30.15 -12.51
N MET A 209 -10.11 -29.64 -11.32
CA MET A 209 -10.06 -28.21 -11.06
C MET A 209 -9.07 -27.49 -11.98
N GLY A 210 -7.88 -28.06 -12.18
CA GLY A 210 -6.89 -27.54 -13.12
C GLY A 210 -7.39 -27.55 -14.57
N GLY A 211 -8.01 -28.65 -15.02
CA GLY A 211 -8.55 -28.77 -16.38
C GLY A 211 -9.67 -27.75 -16.67
N MET A 212 -10.56 -27.53 -15.71
CA MET A 212 -11.62 -26.51 -15.82
C MET A 212 -11.04 -25.09 -15.90
N ALA A 213 -10.01 -24.78 -15.11
CA ALA A 213 -9.35 -23.49 -15.16
C ALA A 213 -8.66 -23.26 -16.52
N VAL A 214 -8.00 -24.28 -17.07
CA VAL A 214 -7.42 -24.22 -18.43
C VAL A 214 -8.50 -24.00 -19.50
N GLN A 215 -9.64 -24.69 -19.42
CA GLN A 215 -10.76 -24.48 -20.36
C GLN A 215 -11.30 -23.06 -20.36
N ARG A 216 -11.18 -22.35 -19.24
CA ARG A 216 -11.59 -20.94 -19.10
C ARG A 216 -10.49 -19.94 -19.46
N GLY A 217 -9.35 -20.41 -19.98
CA GLY A 217 -8.25 -19.57 -20.45
C GLY A 217 -7.23 -19.19 -19.38
N TYR A 218 -7.27 -19.80 -18.19
CA TYR A 218 -6.25 -19.58 -17.17
C TYR A 218 -5.04 -20.49 -17.40
N THR A 219 -3.85 -19.97 -17.06
CA THR A 219 -2.62 -20.77 -17.03
C THR A 219 -2.56 -21.57 -15.73
N VAL A 220 -2.41 -22.89 -15.83
CA VAL A 220 -2.31 -23.80 -14.67
C VAL A 220 -0.98 -24.52 -14.68
N CYS A 221 -0.25 -24.44 -13.57
CA CYS A 221 0.96 -25.22 -13.33
C CYS A 221 0.62 -26.43 -12.45
N HIS A 222 0.68 -27.63 -13.02
CA HIS A 222 0.46 -28.87 -12.27
C HIS A 222 1.79 -29.53 -11.93
N TYR A 223 2.13 -29.57 -10.64
CA TYR A 223 3.30 -30.27 -10.13
C TYR A 223 2.86 -31.57 -9.46
N THR A 224 3.39 -32.70 -9.92
CA THR A 224 3.15 -33.99 -9.28
C THR A 224 4.44 -34.50 -8.65
N LEU A 225 4.37 -34.82 -7.36
CA LEU A 225 5.45 -35.48 -6.61
C LEU A 225 5.14 -36.96 -6.37
N GLU A 226 3.95 -37.40 -6.79
CA GLU A 226 3.44 -38.76 -6.72
C GLU A 226 3.09 -39.22 -8.15
N LEU A 227 3.13 -40.54 -8.41
CA LEU A 227 2.67 -41.15 -9.66
C LEU A 227 1.43 -42.01 -9.38
#